data_AF-A0A1S9BXQ3-F1
#
_entry.id   AF-A0A1S9BXQ3-F1
#
_cell.length_a   1.000
_cell.length_b   1.000
_cell.length_c   1.000
_cell.angle_alpha   90.00
_cell.angle_beta   90.00
_cell.angle_gamma   90.00
#
_symmetry.space_group_name_H-M   'P 1'
#
loop_
_entity.id
_entity.type
_entity.pdbx_description
1 polymer ?
#
loop_
_entity_poly.entity_id
_entity_poly.type
_entity_poly.pdbx_seq_one_letter_code
_entity_poly.pdbx_strand_id
1 'polypeptide(L)'
;MSTKEKILDAALTLFSENGYDGTSVEQIANIVGIKAPSLYKHYKGKEDILNALIDSAEERYEVMFGSEKNIGKVPESREEFIKVTMERISFTMRDPIIRKTRMLLVQEQFRNERISEATTRHQLDGIQRMFAKIIKGMMDEGIVVKDDPKLLAVELTAPAVLQIARSDRQPQCEKECMEYIEKHLRHFCKVYMR
;
A
#
# COMPACT_ATOMS: atom_id res chain seq x y z
N MET A 1 3.84 -3.35 -23.68
CA MET A 1 4.66 -3.81 -22.54
C MET A 1 5.99 -4.34 -23.06
N SER A 2 7.09 -3.67 -22.69
CA SER A 2 8.47 -4.06 -23.00
C SER A 2 8.86 -5.36 -22.28
N THR A 3 9.92 -6.03 -22.73
CA THR A 3 10.46 -7.21 -22.03
C THR A 3 10.86 -6.88 -20.59
N LYS A 4 11.40 -5.67 -20.35
CA LYS A 4 11.79 -5.19 -19.02
C LYS A 4 10.58 -5.11 -18.08
N GLU A 5 9.46 -4.59 -18.56
CA GLU A 5 8.20 -4.52 -17.80
C GLU A 5 7.61 -5.90 -17.54
N LYS A 6 7.64 -6.80 -18.53
CA LYS A 6 7.20 -8.20 -18.35
C LYS A 6 8.03 -8.93 -17.29
N ILE A 7 9.34 -8.70 -17.26
CA ILE A 7 10.22 -9.27 -16.23
C ILE A 7 9.83 -8.76 -14.84
N LEU A 8 9.56 -7.46 -14.67
CA LEU A 8 9.13 -6.91 -13.38
C LEU A 8 7.78 -7.48 -12.93
N ASP A 9 6.80 -7.58 -13.83
CA ASP A 9 5.48 -8.12 -13.48
C ASP A 9 5.54 -9.60 -13.08
N ALA A 10 6.31 -10.40 -13.83
CA ALA A 10 6.56 -11.80 -13.49
C ALA A 10 7.30 -11.95 -12.16
N ALA A 11 8.34 -11.14 -11.93
CA ALA A 11 9.11 -11.16 -10.69
C ALA A 11 8.29 -10.70 -9.49
N LEU A 12 7.47 -9.65 -9.63
CA LEU A 12 6.57 -9.19 -8.56
C LEU A 12 5.60 -10.29 -8.15
N THR A 13 5.03 -10.99 -9.13
CA THR A 13 4.14 -12.14 -8.88
C THR A 13 4.88 -13.22 -8.10
N LEU A 14 6.01 -13.71 -8.62
CA LEU A 14 6.77 -14.79 -7.99
C LEU A 14 7.29 -14.41 -6.60
N PHE A 15 7.83 -13.21 -6.41
CA PHE A 15 8.31 -12.76 -5.11
C PHE A 15 7.17 -12.61 -4.10
N SER A 16 5.99 -12.10 -4.52
CA SER A 16 4.84 -11.99 -3.61
C SER A 16 4.27 -13.34 -3.17
N GLU A 17 4.43 -14.37 -4.00
CA GLU A 17 3.90 -15.72 -3.73
C GLU A 17 4.91 -16.60 -2.98
N ASN A 18 6.18 -16.54 -3.37
CA ASN A 18 7.22 -17.47 -2.93
C ASN A 18 8.31 -16.82 -2.07
N GLY A 19 8.28 -15.50 -1.90
CA GLY A 19 9.39 -14.72 -1.33
C GLY A 19 10.56 -14.58 -2.31
N TYR A 20 11.54 -13.78 -1.92
CA TYR A 20 12.76 -13.55 -2.69
C TYR A 20 13.57 -14.84 -2.86
N ASP A 21 13.82 -15.57 -1.78
CA ASP A 21 14.66 -16.78 -1.79
C ASP A 21 13.99 -17.95 -2.53
N GLY A 22 12.67 -18.06 -2.48
CA GLY A 22 11.89 -19.09 -3.19
C GLY A 22 11.77 -18.87 -4.69
N THR A 23 12.33 -17.78 -5.22
CA THR A 23 12.25 -17.40 -6.63
C THR A 23 13.61 -17.46 -7.32
N SER A 24 13.68 -18.01 -8.54
CA SER A 24 14.87 -18.05 -9.39
C SER A 24 14.71 -17.20 -10.66
N VAL A 25 15.85 -16.83 -11.27
CA VAL A 25 15.88 -16.10 -12.55
C VAL A 25 15.27 -16.93 -13.68
N GLU A 26 15.46 -18.26 -13.64
CA GLU A 26 14.87 -19.21 -14.58
C GLU A 26 13.35 -19.24 -14.49
N GLN A 27 12.78 -19.26 -13.27
CA GLN A 27 11.33 -19.20 -13.08
C GLN A 27 10.75 -17.90 -13.68
N ILE A 28 11.40 -16.76 -13.45
CA ILE A 28 10.99 -15.47 -14.01
C ILE A 28 11.07 -15.51 -15.54
N ALA A 29 12.18 -15.99 -16.10
CA ALA A 29 12.37 -16.07 -17.56
C ALA A 29 11.33 -17.00 -18.23
N ASN A 30 11.00 -18.12 -17.58
CA ASN A 30 9.98 -19.05 -18.04
C ASN A 30 8.59 -18.41 -18.11
N ILE A 31 8.18 -17.64 -17.08
CA ILE A 31 6.90 -16.91 -17.09
C ILE A 31 6.85 -15.88 -18.24
N VAL A 32 7.96 -15.18 -18.48
CA VAL A 32 8.05 -14.17 -19.55
C VAL A 32 8.10 -14.81 -20.95
N GLY A 33 8.43 -16.10 -21.05
CA GLY A 33 8.60 -16.82 -22.31
C GLY A 33 9.93 -16.52 -23.01
N ILE A 34 10.99 -16.25 -22.23
CA ILE A 34 12.34 -15.99 -22.75
C ILE A 34 13.34 -16.98 -22.15
N LYS A 35 14.49 -17.15 -22.81
CA LYS A 35 15.61 -17.91 -22.24
C LYS A 35 16.24 -17.12 -21.09
N ALA A 36 16.62 -17.78 -20.00
CA ALA A 36 17.27 -17.13 -18.85
C ALA A 36 18.47 -16.24 -19.22
N PRO A 37 19.37 -16.61 -20.16
CA PRO A 37 20.42 -15.71 -20.65
C PRO A 37 19.92 -14.36 -21.22
N SER A 38 18.71 -14.31 -21.78
CA SER A 38 18.14 -13.08 -22.34
C SER A 38 17.69 -12.10 -21.25
N LEU A 39 17.36 -12.58 -20.05
CA LEU A 39 16.98 -11.74 -18.92
C LEU A 39 18.17 -10.88 -18.45
N TYR A 40 19.39 -11.43 -18.52
CA TYR A 40 20.62 -10.74 -18.16
C TYR A 40 20.95 -9.52 -19.03
N LYS A 41 20.27 -9.36 -20.19
CA LYS A 41 20.35 -8.13 -21.00
C LYS A 41 19.55 -6.97 -20.40
N HIS A 42 18.62 -7.25 -19.50
CA HIS A 42 17.71 -6.28 -18.90
C HIS A 42 18.02 -6.02 -17.43
N TYR A 43 18.44 -7.05 -16.70
CA TYR A 43 18.79 -6.98 -15.28
C TYR A 43 20.00 -7.84 -14.97
N LYS A 44 20.90 -7.38 -14.11
CA LYS A 44 22.11 -8.12 -13.73
C LYS A 44 21.84 -9.41 -12.96
N GLY A 45 20.66 -9.52 -12.35
CA GLY A 45 20.22 -10.69 -11.61
C GLY A 45 18.98 -10.41 -10.77
N LYS A 46 18.65 -11.35 -9.88
CA LYS A 46 17.45 -11.30 -9.02
C LYS A 46 17.42 -10.08 -8.10
N GLU A 47 18.56 -9.67 -7.56
CA GLU A 47 18.71 -8.48 -6.72
C GLU A 47 18.44 -7.18 -7.48
N ASP A 48 18.93 -7.05 -8.71
CA ASP A 48 18.69 -5.88 -9.56
C ASP A 48 17.20 -5.74 -9.92
N ILE A 49 16.51 -6.87 -10.13
CA ILE A 49 15.05 -6.90 -10.32
C ILE A 49 14.32 -6.47 -9.05
N LEU A 50 14.74 -6.99 -7.88
CA LEU A 50 14.14 -6.61 -6.59
C LEU A 50 14.29 -5.10 -6.34
N ASN A 51 15.48 -4.54 -6.56
CA ASN A 51 15.73 -3.11 -6.42
C ASN A 51 14.83 -2.28 -7.35
N ALA A 52 14.69 -2.67 -8.61
CA ALA A 52 13.78 -1.99 -9.53
C ALA A 52 12.30 -2.07 -9.12
N LEU A 53 11.87 -3.17 -8.47
CA LEU A 53 10.53 -3.28 -7.89
C LEU A 53 10.35 -2.34 -6.69
N ILE A 54 11.36 -2.20 -5.83
CA ILE A 54 11.35 -1.27 -4.71
C ILE A 54 11.30 0.17 -5.21
N ASP A 55 12.14 0.54 -6.18
CA ASP A 55 12.15 1.88 -6.79
C ASP A 55 10.76 2.23 -7.34
N SER A 56 10.17 1.28 -8.08
CA SER A 56 8.83 1.44 -8.66
C SER A 56 7.73 1.51 -7.61
N ALA A 57 7.90 0.82 -6.48
CA ALA A 57 7.01 0.94 -5.34
C ALA A 57 7.12 2.32 -4.68
N GLU A 58 8.33 2.79 -4.39
CA GLU A 58 8.59 4.12 -3.82
C GLU A 58 7.95 5.22 -4.66
N GLU A 59 8.15 5.19 -5.99
CA GLU A 59 7.53 6.15 -6.90
C GLU A 59 6.00 6.12 -6.84
N ARG A 60 5.40 4.92 -6.88
CA ARG A 60 3.94 4.74 -6.75
C ARG A 60 3.42 5.29 -5.42
N TYR A 61 4.09 4.98 -4.32
CA TYR A 61 3.68 5.43 -2.98
C TYR A 61 3.81 6.96 -2.84
N GLU A 62 4.85 7.57 -3.38
CA GLU A 62 4.99 9.03 -3.39
C GLU A 62 3.86 9.72 -4.16
N VAL A 63 3.49 9.17 -5.32
CA VAL A 63 2.34 9.67 -6.11
C VAL A 63 1.02 9.49 -5.36
N MET A 64 0.80 8.39 -4.65
CA MET A 64 -0.50 8.14 -4.01
C MET A 64 -0.64 8.79 -2.62
N PHE A 65 0.44 8.81 -1.83
CA PHE A 65 0.39 9.09 -0.39
C PHE A 65 1.47 10.07 0.10
N GLY A 66 2.53 10.32 -0.68
CA GLY A 66 3.68 11.13 -0.25
C GLY A 66 3.55 12.63 -0.53
N SER A 67 2.86 13.03 -1.60
CA SER A 67 2.74 14.45 -1.97
C SER A 67 1.49 15.13 -1.40
N GLU A 68 1.66 16.33 -0.83
CA GLU A 68 0.56 17.19 -0.35
C GLU A 68 -0.46 17.53 -1.43
N LYS A 69 -0.01 17.54 -2.69
CA LYS A 69 -0.85 17.84 -3.85
C LYS A 69 -1.87 16.73 -4.13
N ASN A 70 -1.65 15.52 -3.62
CA ASN A 70 -2.48 14.34 -3.90
C ASN A 70 -3.47 14.00 -2.77
N ILE A 71 -3.49 14.82 -1.70
CA ILE A 71 -4.43 14.69 -0.58
C ILE A 71 -5.87 15.04 -1.05
N GLY A 72 -6.00 15.81 -2.14
CA GLY A 72 -7.28 16.24 -2.67
C GLY A 72 -7.93 17.33 -1.80
N LYS A 73 -9.19 17.66 -2.08
CA LYS A 73 -9.96 18.59 -1.27
C LYS A 73 -10.21 17.98 0.12
N VAL A 74 -10.11 18.80 1.16
CA VAL A 74 -10.52 18.41 2.52
C VAL A 74 -12.01 18.06 2.51
N PRO A 75 -12.42 16.88 3.01
CA PRO A 75 -13.83 16.52 3.07
C PRO A 75 -14.65 17.47 3.95
N GLU A 76 -15.81 17.88 3.47
CA GLU A 76 -16.68 18.87 4.13
C GLU A 76 -17.78 18.23 4.98
N SER A 77 -17.89 16.90 4.95
CA SER A 77 -18.88 16.15 5.72
C SER A 77 -18.41 14.76 6.13
N ARG A 78 -19.10 14.16 7.11
CA ARG A 78 -18.88 12.77 7.55
C ARG A 78 -19.03 11.79 6.39
N GLU A 79 -20.08 11.92 5.59
CA GLU A 79 -20.34 10.99 4.48
C GLU A 79 -19.32 11.16 3.35
N GLU A 80 -18.87 12.38 3.06
CA GLU A 80 -17.78 12.59 2.08
C GLU A 80 -16.47 11.98 2.57
N PHE A 81 -16.11 12.19 3.85
CA PHE A 81 -14.92 11.60 4.46
C PHE A 81 -14.98 10.06 4.42
N ILE A 82 -16.12 9.48 4.76
CA ILE A 82 -16.36 8.03 4.69
C ILE A 82 -16.16 7.54 3.26
N LYS A 83 -16.86 8.16 2.30
CA LYS A 83 -16.82 7.76 0.89
C LYS A 83 -15.41 7.79 0.32
N VAL A 84 -14.72 8.93 0.42
CA VAL A 84 -13.37 9.11 -0.15
C VAL A 84 -12.37 8.15 0.51
N THR A 85 -12.47 7.94 1.81
CA THR A 85 -11.60 7.00 2.53
C THR A 85 -11.86 5.56 2.09
N MET A 86 -13.12 5.14 1.96
CA MET A 86 -13.48 3.80 1.49
C MET A 86 -13.08 3.56 0.03
N GLU A 87 -13.16 4.57 -0.85
CA GLU A 87 -12.65 4.50 -2.22
C GLU A 87 -11.14 4.27 -2.25
N ARG A 88 -10.36 5.00 -1.43
CA ARG A 88 -8.90 4.80 -1.29
C ARG A 88 -8.55 3.40 -0.77
N ILE A 89 -9.30 2.90 0.22
CA ILE A 89 -9.09 1.55 0.78
C ILE A 89 -9.44 0.46 -0.23
N SER A 90 -10.58 0.59 -0.93
CA SER A 90 -11.00 -0.33 -1.98
C SER A 90 -9.94 -0.45 -3.07
N PHE A 91 -9.41 0.68 -3.55
CA PHE A 91 -8.31 0.71 -4.51
C PHE A 91 -7.06 0.00 -3.96
N THR A 92 -6.68 0.29 -2.72
CA THR A 92 -5.51 -0.28 -2.04
C THR A 92 -5.60 -1.80 -1.81
N MET A 93 -6.80 -2.34 -1.68
CA MET A 93 -7.02 -3.78 -1.47
C MET A 93 -7.14 -4.55 -2.79
N ARG A 94 -7.76 -3.94 -3.81
CA ARG A 94 -8.12 -4.63 -5.06
C ARG A 94 -7.12 -4.45 -6.19
N ASP A 95 -6.30 -3.41 -6.14
CA ASP A 95 -5.25 -3.26 -7.15
C ASP A 95 -4.20 -4.37 -6.99
N PRO A 96 -4.01 -5.23 -8.02
CA PRO A 96 -3.15 -6.39 -7.90
C PRO A 96 -1.67 -6.02 -7.72
N ILE A 97 -1.23 -4.89 -8.29
CA ILE A 97 0.16 -4.43 -8.17
C ILE A 97 0.41 -3.93 -6.75
N ILE A 98 -0.49 -3.12 -6.20
CA ILE A 98 -0.40 -2.61 -4.82
C ILE A 98 -0.42 -3.78 -3.83
N ARG A 99 -1.36 -4.72 -4.00
CA ARG A 99 -1.46 -5.89 -3.13
C ARG A 99 -0.19 -6.74 -3.16
N LYS A 100 0.30 -7.12 -4.35
CA LYS A 100 1.54 -7.91 -4.49
C LYS A 100 2.76 -7.16 -3.95
N THR A 101 2.85 -5.85 -4.18
CA THR A 101 3.93 -5.00 -3.65
C THR A 101 3.91 -5.03 -2.12
N ARG A 102 2.75 -4.86 -1.49
CA ARG A 102 2.61 -4.91 -0.03
C ARG A 102 3.00 -6.29 0.52
N MET A 103 2.58 -7.37 -0.13
CA MET A 103 2.98 -8.74 0.26
C MET A 103 4.49 -8.94 0.20
N LEU A 104 5.13 -8.54 -0.91
CA LEU A 104 6.58 -8.56 -1.08
C LEU A 104 7.29 -7.80 0.04
N LEU A 105 6.88 -6.55 0.29
CA LEU A 105 7.46 -5.72 1.35
C LEU A 105 7.33 -6.40 2.72
N VAL A 106 6.14 -6.92 3.05
CA VAL A 106 5.89 -7.59 4.33
C VAL A 106 6.73 -8.86 4.53
N GLN A 107 6.95 -9.64 3.46
CA GLN A 107 7.74 -10.87 3.51
C GLN A 107 9.23 -10.58 3.74
N GLU A 108 9.76 -9.55 3.09
CA GLU A 108 11.20 -9.30 3.03
C GLU A 108 11.70 -8.23 4.02
N GLN A 109 10.81 -7.51 4.72
CA GLN A 109 11.16 -6.43 5.66
C GLN A 109 12.12 -6.83 6.80
N PHE A 110 12.19 -8.12 7.13
CA PHE A 110 13.07 -8.64 8.20
C PHE A 110 14.40 -9.19 7.67
N ARG A 111 14.60 -9.17 6.35
CA ARG A 111 15.79 -9.72 5.66
C ARG A 111 16.53 -8.66 4.84
N ASN A 112 15.89 -7.53 4.55
CA ASN A 112 16.45 -6.45 3.75
C ASN A 112 16.14 -5.09 4.38
N GLU A 113 17.18 -4.34 4.75
CA GLU A 113 17.07 -3.05 5.45
C GLU A 113 16.30 -2.01 4.62
N ARG A 114 16.57 -1.92 3.32
CA ARG A 114 15.85 -1.02 2.41
C ARG A 114 14.35 -1.32 2.36
N ILE A 115 13.99 -2.61 2.32
CA ILE A 115 12.58 -3.03 2.36
C ILE A 115 11.97 -2.73 3.72
N SER A 116 12.72 -2.89 4.82
CA SER A 116 12.29 -2.54 6.16
C SER A 116 11.87 -1.07 6.27
N GLU A 117 12.75 -0.17 5.82
CA GLU A 117 12.48 1.27 5.79
C GLU A 117 11.31 1.62 4.88
N ALA A 118 11.27 1.05 3.67
CA ALA A 118 10.18 1.27 2.73
C ALA A 118 8.84 0.79 3.31
N THR A 119 8.83 -0.33 4.03
CA THR A 119 7.62 -0.88 4.67
C THR A 119 7.07 0.08 5.71
N THR A 120 7.91 0.56 6.63
CA THR A 120 7.51 1.56 7.65
C THR A 120 7.02 2.84 6.99
N ARG A 121 7.79 3.38 6.05
CA ARG A 121 7.47 4.63 5.35
C ARG A 121 6.14 4.55 4.62
N HIS A 122 5.87 3.45 3.93
CA HIS A 122 4.72 3.31 3.04
C HIS A 122 3.45 2.82 3.74
N GLN A 123 3.57 1.88 4.69
CA GLN A 123 2.42 1.21 5.30
C GLN A 123 2.01 1.84 6.64
N LEU A 124 2.87 2.66 7.24
CA LEU A 124 2.61 3.34 8.51
C LEU A 124 2.74 4.87 8.34
N ASP A 125 3.97 5.38 8.23
CA ASP A 125 4.24 6.82 8.37
C ASP A 125 3.59 7.66 7.27
N GLY A 126 3.64 7.21 6.01
CA GLY A 126 3.05 7.91 4.88
C GLY A 126 1.54 8.03 5.01
N ILE A 127 0.88 6.94 5.35
CA ILE A 127 -0.58 6.89 5.53
C ILE A 127 -0.99 7.76 6.73
N GLN A 128 -0.30 7.63 7.86
CA GLN A 128 -0.58 8.43 9.06
C GLN A 128 -0.35 9.93 8.81
N ARG A 129 0.73 10.31 8.11
CA ARG A 129 0.98 11.72 7.75
C ARG A 129 -0.09 12.28 6.84
N MET A 130 -0.55 11.51 5.85
CA MET A 130 -1.64 11.93 4.96
C MET A 130 -2.93 12.16 5.76
N PHE A 131 -3.35 11.19 6.58
CA PHE A 131 -4.58 11.33 7.37
C PHE A 131 -4.48 12.40 8.45
N ALA A 132 -3.30 12.60 9.07
CA ALA A 132 -3.11 13.68 10.03
C ALA A 132 -3.32 15.06 9.38
N LYS A 133 -2.91 15.24 8.11
CA LYS A 133 -3.16 16.48 7.36
C LYS A 133 -4.65 16.65 7.03
N ILE A 134 -5.32 15.60 6.57
CA ILE A 134 -6.76 15.62 6.30
C ILE A 134 -7.53 15.99 7.58
N ILE A 135 -7.26 15.28 8.67
CA ILE A 135 -7.89 15.50 9.98
C ILE A 135 -7.63 16.92 10.46
N LYS A 136 -6.39 17.42 10.35
CA LYS A 136 -6.06 18.80 10.70
C LYS A 136 -6.88 19.81 9.88
N GLY A 137 -6.99 19.62 8.56
CA GLY A 137 -7.83 20.49 7.72
C GLY A 137 -9.30 20.47 8.16
N MET A 138 -9.83 19.30 8.48
CA MET A 138 -11.21 19.16 8.98
C MET A 138 -11.39 19.76 10.39
N MET A 139 -10.36 19.76 11.23
CA MET A 139 -10.36 20.45 12.53
C MET A 139 -10.36 21.97 12.36
N ASP A 140 -9.56 22.48 11.41
CA ASP A 140 -9.47 23.91 11.11
C ASP A 140 -10.83 24.46 10.62
N GLU A 141 -11.62 23.64 9.91
CA GLU A 141 -13.01 23.93 9.48
C GLU A 141 -14.08 23.63 10.57
N GLY A 142 -13.68 23.16 11.76
CA GLY A 142 -14.60 22.84 12.86
C GLY A 142 -15.46 21.59 12.68
N ILE A 143 -15.16 20.76 11.66
CA ILE A 143 -15.84 19.51 11.35
C ILE A 143 -15.37 18.40 12.31
N VAL A 144 -14.08 18.36 12.63
CA VAL A 144 -13.50 17.42 13.61
C VAL A 144 -13.27 18.16 14.93
N VAL A 145 -13.45 17.47 16.06
CA VAL A 145 -13.14 18.01 17.40
C VAL A 145 -11.68 18.43 17.50
N LYS A 146 -11.40 19.45 18.33
CA LYS A 146 -10.01 19.87 18.58
C LYS A 146 -9.29 18.82 19.42
N ASP A 147 -8.27 18.19 18.83
CA ASP A 147 -7.42 17.17 19.45
C ASP A 147 -6.07 17.10 18.70
N ASP A 148 -5.20 16.13 19.02
CA ASP A 148 -3.98 15.85 18.25
C ASP A 148 -4.31 15.14 16.92
N PRO A 149 -4.11 15.79 15.76
CA PRO A 149 -4.41 15.18 14.46
C PRO A 149 -3.54 13.95 14.15
N LYS A 150 -2.32 13.85 14.70
CA LYS A 150 -1.47 12.68 14.50
C LYS A 150 -1.98 11.48 15.27
N LEU A 151 -2.43 11.70 16.51
CA LEU A 151 -3.03 10.64 17.33
C LEU A 151 -4.29 10.10 16.66
N LEU A 152 -5.20 10.98 16.25
CA LEU A 152 -6.43 10.58 15.57
C LEU A 152 -6.16 9.88 14.24
N ALA A 153 -5.10 10.24 13.52
CA ALA A 153 -4.70 9.53 12.31
C ALA A 153 -4.26 8.08 12.59
N VAL A 154 -3.53 7.85 13.69
CA VAL A 154 -3.14 6.50 14.12
C VAL A 154 -4.38 5.68 14.51
N GLU A 155 -5.28 6.24 15.32
CA GLU A 155 -6.53 5.58 15.73
C GLU A 155 -7.41 5.21 14.54
N LEU A 156 -7.50 6.10 13.55
CA LEU A 156 -8.25 5.87 12.33
C LEU A 156 -7.63 4.73 11.51
N THR A 157 -6.31 4.78 11.28
CA THR A 157 -5.64 3.96 10.26
C THR A 157 -5.22 2.59 10.75
N ALA A 158 -4.87 2.43 12.04
CA ALA A 158 -4.33 1.17 12.55
C ALA A 158 -5.30 -0.02 12.38
N PRO A 159 -6.60 0.07 12.72
CA PRO A 159 -7.53 -1.03 12.48
C PRO A 159 -7.70 -1.35 10.98
N ALA A 160 -7.66 -0.34 10.11
CA ALA A 160 -7.76 -0.55 8.67
C ALA A 160 -6.54 -1.28 8.11
N VAL A 161 -5.32 -0.89 8.51
CA VAL A 161 -4.07 -1.58 8.13
C VAL A 161 -4.11 -3.05 8.55
N LEU A 162 -4.62 -3.36 9.76
CA LEU A 162 -4.74 -4.73 10.23
C LEU A 162 -5.72 -5.56 9.38
N GLN A 163 -6.87 -5.00 8.99
CA GLN A 163 -7.85 -5.70 8.13
C GLN A 163 -7.34 -5.87 6.71
N ILE A 164 -6.63 -4.88 6.16
CA ILE A 164 -5.95 -4.99 4.87
C ILE A 164 -4.94 -6.15 4.90
N ALA A 165 -4.08 -6.20 5.93
CA ALA A 165 -3.11 -7.28 6.08
C ALA A 165 -3.77 -8.65 6.26
N ARG A 166 -4.93 -8.72 6.94
CA ARG A 166 -5.75 -9.94 7.02
C ARG A 166 -6.23 -10.37 5.64
N SER A 167 -6.78 -9.45 4.84
CA SER A 167 -7.25 -9.73 3.48
C SER A 167 -6.13 -10.14 2.54
N ASP A 168 -4.91 -9.62 2.70
CA ASP A 168 -3.77 -10.06 1.91
C ASP A 168 -3.47 -11.55 2.16
N ARG A 169 -3.51 -11.99 3.42
CA ARG A 169 -3.30 -13.40 3.82
C ARG A 169 -4.50 -14.30 3.53
N GLN A 170 -5.72 -13.75 3.55
CA GLN A 170 -6.99 -14.46 3.42
C GLN A 170 -7.91 -13.71 2.44
N PRO A 171 -7.68 -13.82 1.11
CA PRO A 171 -8.44 -13.06 0.11
C PRO A 171 -9.95 -13.30 0.17
N GLN A 172 -10.38 -14.50 0.59
CA GLN A 172 -11.78 -14.84 0.79
C GLN A 172 -12.48 -13.99 1.87
N CYS A 173 -11.72 -13.36 2.77
CA CYS A 173 -12.23 -12.47 3.81
C CYS A 173 -12.30 -10.99 3.38
N GLU A 174 -11.98 -10.64 2.13
CA GLU A 174 -11.95 -9.24 1.66
C GLU A 174 -13.24 -8.50 1.99
N LYS A 175 -14.39 -9.11 1.70
CA LYS A 175 -15.71 -8.50 1.96
C LYS A 175 -15.92 -8.19 3.44
N GLU A 176 -15.63 -9.14 4.31
CA GLU A 176 -15.74 -8.98 5.76
C GLU A 176 -14.77 -7.89 6.28
N CYS A 177 -13.54 -7.86 5.75
CA CYS A 177 -12.55 -6.85 6.10
C CYS A 177 -13.03 -5.44 5.71
N MET A 178 -13.59 -5.28 4.50
CA MET A 178 -14.15 -4.01 4.03
C MET A 178 -15.34 -3.55 4.89
N GLU A 179 -16.26 -4.45 5.24
CA GLU A 179 -17.39 -4.16 6.12
C GLU A 179 -16.93 -3.72 7.52
N TYR A 180 -15.90 -4.37 8.07
CA TYR A 180 -15.31 -3.98 9.35
C TYR A 180 -14.66 -2.59 9.29
N ILE A 181 -13.89 -2.32 8.24
CA ILE A 181 -13.25 -1.02 8.02
C ILE A 181 -14.29 0.10 7.95
N GLU A 182 -15.37 -0.09 7.19
CA GLU A 182 -16.44 0.91 7.09
C GLU A 182 -17.11 1.15 8.45
N LYS A 183 -17.39 0.07 9.20
CA LYS A 183 -17.94 0.16 10.56
C LYS A 183 -17.02 0.95 11.49
N HIS A 184 -15.72 0.69 11.44
CA HIS A 184 -14.70 1.43 12.20
C HIS A 184 -14.69 2.91 11.83
N LEU A 185 -14.68 3.21 10.53
CA LEU A 185 -14.68 4.59 10.02
C LEU A 185 -15.95 5.36 10.44
N ARG A 186 -17.12 4.73 10.35
CA ARG A 186 -18.39 5.30 10.83
C ARG A 186 -18.36 5.54 12.35
N HIS A 187 -17.77 4.62 13.10
CA HIS A 187 -17.60 4.80 14.54
C HIS A 187 -16.69 5.98 14.86
N PHE A 188 -15.53 6.07 14.20
CA PHE A 188 -14.61 7.21 14.32
C PHE A 188 -15.32 8.55 14.03
N CYS A 189 -16.08 8.62 12.94
CA CYS A 189 -16.85 9.81 12.59
C CYS A 189 -17.88 10.18 13.67
N LYS A 190 -18.55 9.20 14.27
CA LYS A 190 -19.53 9.43 15.35
C LYS A 190 -18.87 10.01 16.60
N VAL A 191 -17.65 9.61 16.91
CA VAL A 191 -16.93 10.04 18.13
C VAL A 191 -16.29 11.42 17.94
N TYR A 192 -15.65 11.64 16.79
CA TYR A 192 -14.75 12.79 16.61
C TYR A 192 -15.25 13.87 15.64
N MET A 193 -16.35 13.65 14.90
CA MET A 193 -16.87 14.64 13.96
C MET A 193 -18.16 15.28 14.46
N ARG A 194 -18.34 16.57 14.18
CA ARG A 194 -19.55 17.35 14.46
C ARG A 194 -20.52 17.31 13.30
#